data_AF-A0A658NJI3-F1
#
_entry.id   AF-A0A658NJI3-F1
#
_cell.length_a   1.000
_cell.length_b   1.000
_cell.length_c   1.000
_cell.angle_alpha   90.00
_cell.angle_beta   90.00
_cell.angle_gamma   90.00
#
_symmetry.space_group_name_H-M   'P 1'
#
loop_
_entity.id
_entity.type
_entity.pdbx_description
1 polymer ?
#
loop_
_entity_poly.entity_id
_entity_poly.type
_entity_poly.pdbx_seq_one_letter_code
_entity_poly.pdbx_strand_id
1 'polypeptide(L)'
;HLPGWYGVGTGLAGWHEGGTKRLAQLQRMYGEWAYFRIVIDNVQMILSKTDMDIAGEYAALCDPALDLSRILPAIREEYDRTLYEV
;
A
#
# COMPACT_ATOMS: atom_id res chain seq x y z
N HIS A 1 9.18 -4.30 2.52
CA HIS A 1 8.37 -5.53 2.70
C HIS A 1 7.20 -5.56 1.71
N LEU A 2 7.47 -5.78 0.41
CA LEU A 2 6.50 -5.57 -0.67
C LEU A 2 5.21 -6.42 -0.56
N PRO A 3 5.26 -7.74 -0.27
CA PRO A 3 4.05 -8.58 -0.29
C PRO A 3 3.02 -8.24 0.80
N GLY A 4 3.39 -7.46 1.81
CA GLY A 4 2.54 -7.19 2.97
C GLY A 4 1.58 -6.00 2.81
N TRP A 5 1.77 -5.18 1.78
CA TRP A 5 0.94 -3.98 1.56
C TRP A 5 0.63 -3.71 0.09
N TYR A 6 1.40 -4.28 -0.86
CA TYR A 6 1.20 -4.02 -2.27
C TYR A 6 -0.18 -4.50 -2.75
N GLY A 7 -0.99 -3.58 -3.29
CA GLY A 7 -2.35 -3.82 -3.74
C GLY A 7 -3.43 -3.41 -2.73
N VAL A 8 -3.06 -3.13 -1.47
CA VAL A 8 -4.01 -2.70 -0.44
C VAL A 8 -4.55 -1.30 -0.74
N GLY A 9 -3.68 -0.36 -1.08
CA GLY A 9 -4.08 0.99 -1.47
C GLY A 9 -5.00 0.98 -2.69
N THR A 10 -4.65 0.21 -3.73
CA THR A 10 -5.53 0.03 -4.90
C THR A 10 -6.89 -0.56 -4.52
N GLY A 11 -6.93 -1.56 -3.64
CA GLY A 11 -8.17 -2.18 -3.19
C GLY A 11 -9.08 -1.24 -2.39
N LEU A 12 -8.50 -0.47 -1.46
CA LEU A 12 -9.24 0.50 -0.63
C LEU A 12 -9.73 1.68 -1.48
N ALA A 13 -8.84 2.26 -2.29
CA ALA A 13 -9.18 3.37 -3.19
C ALA A 13 -10.31 2.97 -4.16
N GLY A 14 -10.21 1.80 -4.80
CA GLY A 14 -11.25 1.32 -5.72
C GLY A 14 -12.62 1.09 -5.04
N TRP A 15 -12.64 0.78 -3.75
CA TRP A 15 -13.89 0.75 -2.99
C TRP A 15 -14.40 2.16 -2.67
N HIS A 16 -13.52 3.03 -2.15
CA HIS A 16 -13.81 4.41 -1.74
C HIS A 16 -14.34 5.26 -2.90
N GLU A 17 -13.85 5.08 -4.13
CA GLU A 17 -14.29 5.81 -5.33
C GLU A 17 -15.81 5.72 -5.60
N GLY A 18 -16.50 4.72 -5.03
CA GLY A 18 -17.96 4.64 -5.10
C GLY A 18 -18.71 5.60 -4.15
N GLY A 19 -18.02 6.53 -3.49
CA GLY A 19 -18.58 7.67 -2.77
C GLY A 19 -18.50 7.59 -1.24
N THR A 20 -18.90 8.67 -0.58
CA THR A 20 -18.76 8.88 0.88
C THR A 20 -19.39 7.79 1.75
N LYS A 21 -20.47 7.15 1.28
CA LYS A 21 -21.11 6.01 1.97
C LYS A 21 -20.19 4.78 2.05
N ARG A 22 -19.37 4.55 1.01
CA ARG A 22 -18.43 3.43 0.97
C ARG A 22 -17.23 3.67 1.88
N LEU A 23 -16.74 4.91 1.94
CA LEU A 23 -15.73 5.30 2.93
C LEU A 23 -16.24 5.10 4.36
N ALA A 24 -17.45 5.58 4.66
CA ALA A 24 -18.07 5.39 5.98
C ALA A 24 -18.21 3.90 6.35
N GLN A 25 -18.44 3.02 5.36
CA GLN A 25 -18.46 1.58 5.59
C GLN A 25 -17.08 1.03 5.96
N LEU A 26 -16.00 1.43 5.27
CA LEU A 26 -14.64 1.03 5.63
C LEU A 26 -14.27 1.49 7.05
N GLN A 27 -14.59 2.74 7.39
CA GLN A 27 -14.38 3.29 8.74
C GLN A 27 -15.16 2.52 9.81
N ARG A 28 -16.42 2.16 9.52
CA ARG A 28 -17.22 1.31 10.39
C ARG A 28 -16.59 -0.07 10.56
N MET A 29 -16.15 -0.70 9.47
CA MET A 29 -15.47 -2.00 9.51
C MET A 29 -14.22 -1.93 10.40
N TYR A 30 -13.45 -0.85 10.32
CA TYR A 30 -12.28 -0.66 11.20
C TYR A 30 -12.67 -0.51 12.68
N GLY A 31 -13.75 0.21 12.99
CA GLY A 31 -14.23 0.38 14.36
C GLY A 31 -14.85 -0.89 14.97
N GLU A 32 -15.67 -1.59 14.19
CA GLU A 32 -16.58 -2.64 14.69
C GLU A 32 -16.09 -4.06 14.36
N TRP A 33 -15.28 -4.25 13.32
CA TRP A 33 -14.83 -5.56 12.87
C TRP A 33 -13.35 -5.81 13.19
N ALA A 34 -13.11 -6.60 14.24
CA ALA A 34 -11.76 -6.88 14.76
C ALA A 34 -10.81 -7.47 13.70
N TYR A 35 -11.29 -8.35 12.81
CA TYR A 35 -10.45 -8.92 11.75
C TYR A 35 -9.97 -7.83 10.78
N PHE A 36 -10.88 -6.97 10.31
CA PHE A 36 -10.53 -5.89 9.39
C PHE A 36 -9.53 -4.92 10.02
N ARG A 37 -9.76 -4.55 11.29
CA ARG A 37 -8.80 -3.74 12.06
C ARG A 37 -7.41 -4.36 12.11
N ILE A 38 -7.30 -5.65 12.48
CA ILE A 38 -6.01 -6.36 12.55
C ILE A 38 -5.29 -6.35 11.20
N VAL A 39 -6.02 -6.51 10.10
CA VAL A 39 -5.43 -6.46 8.75
C VAL A 39 -4.87 -5.06 8.46
N ILE A 40 -5.63 -4.00 8.71
CA ILE A 40 -5.18 -2.61 8.48
C ILE A 40 -4.02 -2.24 9.39
N ASP A 41 -4.07 -2.57 10.68
CA ASP A 41 -2.98 -2.32 11.65
C ASP A 41 -1.68 -3.00 11.20
N ASN A 42 -1.77 -4.23 10.67
CA ASN A 42 -0.62 -4.95 10.14
C ASN A 42 -0.04 -4.23 8.91
N VAL A 43 -0.90 -3.78 7.99
CA VAL A 43 -0.47 -3.01 6.81
C VAL A 43 0.27 -1.72 7.25
N GLN A 44 -0.31 -0.94 8.17
CA GLN A 44 0.32 0.27 8.73
C GLN A 44 1.68 -0.04 9.37
N MET A 45 1.78 -1.13 10.14
CA MET A 45 3.03 -1.55 10.77
C MET A 45 4.11 -1.91 9.74
N ILE A 46 3.74 -2.59 8.66
CA ILE A 46 4.66 -2.95 7.57
C ILE A 46 5.11 -1.70 6.79
N LEU A 47 4.20 -0.77 6.52
CA LEU A 47 4.50 0.50 5.86
C LEU A 47 5.47 1.35 6.68
N SER A 48 5.32 1.38 8.02
CA SER A 48 6.19 2.14 8.92
C SER A 48 7.67 1.73 8.88
N LYS A 49 7.95 0.52 8.38
CA LYS A 49 9.30 -0.06 8.24
C LYS A 49 9.76 -0.13 6.79
N THR A 50 8.96 0.37 5.86
CA THR A 50 9.25 0.33 4.42
C THR A 50 9.80 1.69 4.00
N ASP A 51 10.99 1.67 3.41
CA ASP A 51 11.71 2.85 2.92
C ASP A 51 11.92 2.73 1.41
N MET A 52 11.31 3.65 0.65
CA MET A 52 11.37 3.65 -0.82
C MET A 52 12.71 4.17 -1.36
N ASP A 53 13.42 5.00 -0.60
CA ASP A 53 14.71 5.53 -1.02
C ASP A 53 15.78 4.44 -0.88
N ILE A 54 15.78 3.69 0.23
CA ILE A 54 16.62 2.49 0.38
C ILE A 54 16.28 1.46 -0.71
N ALA A 55 14.99 1.24 -1.02
CA ALA A 55 14.60 0.34 -2.11
C ALA A 55 15.16 0.79 -3.47
N GLY A 56 15.23 2.11 -3.72
CA GLY A 56 15.85 2.70 -4.92
C GLY A 56 17.35 2.42 -5.01
N GLU A 57 18.08 2.59 -3.91
CA GLU A 57 19.52 2.29 -3.85
C GLU A 57 19.81 0.81 -4.16
N TYR A 58 19.00 -0.11 -3.61
CA TYR A 58 19.14 -1.54 -3.92
C TYR A 58 18.80 -1.86 -5.37
N ALA A 59 17.80 -1.18 -5.94
CA ALA A 59 17.43 -1.39 -7.33
C ALA A 59 18.51 -0.90 -8.30
N ALA A 60 19.28 0.12 -7.93
CA ALA A 60 20.43 0.59 -8.70
C ALA A 60 21.57 -0.44 -8.78
N LEU A 61 21.59 -1.45 -7.89
CA LEU A 61 22.58 -2.54 -7.91
C LEU A 61 22.17 -3.73 -8.78
N CYS A 62 20.95 -3.74 -9.30
CA CYS A 62 20.45 -4.83 -10.14
C CYS A 62 21.06 -4.81 -11.55
N ASP A 63 20.95 -5.94 -12.25
CA ASP A 63 21.39 -6.08 -13.64
C ASP A 63 20.74 -4.98 -14.53
N PRO A 64 21.53 -4.18 -15.26
CA PRO A 64 21.02 -3.17 -16.18
C PRO A 64 20.09 -3.71 -17.28
N ALA A 65 20.13 -5.02 -17.56
CA ALA A 65 19.20 -5.67 -18.49
C ALA A 65 17.77 -5.80 -17.93
N LEU A 66 17.57 -5.61 -16.62
CA LEU A 66 16.25 -5.59 -16.01
C LEU A 66 15.57 -4.25 -16.23
N ASP A 67 14.35 -4.27 -16.76
CA ASP A 67 13.52 -3.07 -16.89
C ASP A 67 12.90 -2.67 -15.54
N LEU A 68 13.72 -2.07 -14.68
CA LEU A 68 13.30 -1.50 -13.40
C LEU A 68 12.58 -0.16 -13.57
N SER A 69 12.74 0.49 -14.74
CA SER A 69 12.15 1.79 -15.04
C SER A 69 10.63 1.77 -15.01
N ARG A 70 10.02 0.61 -15.30
CA ARG A 70 8.57 0.41 -15.20
C ARG A 70 8.12 -0.06 -13.82
N ILE A 71 8.92 -0.89 -13.16
CA ILE A 71 8.52 -1.59 -11.94
C ILE A 71 8.61 -0.68 -10.70
N LEU A 72 9.72 0.05 -10.54
CA LEU A 72 9.93 0.89 -9.35
C LEU A 72 8.89 2.01 -9.22
N PRO A 73 8.51 2.74 -10.29
CA PRO A 73 7.47 3.76 -10.17
C PRO A 73 6.12 3.17 -9.78
N ALA A 74 5.75 2.00 -10.32
CA ALA A 74 4.50 1.34 -9.96
C ALA A 74 4.47 0.92 -8.47
N ILE A 75 5.61 0.44 -7.95
CA ILE A 75 5.76 0.12 -6.52
C ILE A 75 5.64 1.40 -5.66
N ARG A 76 6.30 2.49 -6.07
CA ARG A 76 6.24 3.76 -5.33
C ARG A 76 4.85 4.36 -5.34
N GLU A 77 4.16 4.34 -6.48
CA GLU A 77 2.78 4.82 -6.58
C GLU A 77 1.83 4.03 -5.68
N GLU A 78 1.95 2.69 -5.67
CA GLU A 78 1.13 1.87 -4.78
C GLU A 78 1.47 2.11 -3.30
N TYR A 79 2.74 2.41 -2.97
CA TYR A 79 3.16 2.75 -1.61
C TYR A 79 2.47 4.03 -1.15
N ASP A 80 2.55 5.09 -1.95
CA ASP A 80 1.94 6.39 -1.64
C ASP A 80 0.41 6.29 -1.55
N ARG A 81 -0.21 5.52 -2.46
CA ARG A 81 -1.64 5.23 -2.43
C ARG A 81 -2.05 4.48 -1.17
N THR A 82 -1.27 3.47 -0.77
CA THR A 82 -1.58 2.69 0.44
C THR A 82 -1.45 3.57 1.67
N LEU A 83 -0.41 4.42 1.77
CA LEU A 83 -0.25 5.38 2.87
C LEU A 83 -1.42 6.37 2.99
N TYR A 84 -2.03 6.76 1.88
CA TYR A 84 -3.17 7.67 1.88
C TYR A 84 -4.47 7.01 2.38
N GLU A 85 -4.67 5.73 2.06
CA GLU A 85 -5.93 5.02 2.33
C GLU A 85 -5.99 4.37 3.73
N VAL A 86 -4.85 4.13 4.39
CA VAL A 86 -4.78 3.45 5.71
C VAL A 86 -4.65 4.39 6.90
#